data_AF-A0AAW8DTJ9-F1
#
_entry.id   AF-A0AAW8DTJ9-F1
#
_cell.length_a   1.000
_cell.length_b   1.000
_cell.length_c   1.000
_cell.angle_alpha   90.00
_cell.angle_beta   90.00
_cell.angle_gamma   90.00
#
_symmetry.space_group_name_H-M   'P 1'
#
loop_
_entity.id
_entity.type
_entity.pdbx_description
1 polymer ?
#
loop_
_entity_poly.entity_id
_entity_poly.type
_entity_poly.pdbx_seq_one_letter_code
_entity_poly.pdbx_strand_id
1 'polypeptide(L)'
;MAFQVGSTCYATATEAAQAQASTMVGAIVGQGGTAHTVSATTIDETSITYVLSPVGGGTAITHVAPFTPQPCNMLQLEDGLSIGWMVAGAWIGTYCILFLARALRGETGSDYGNT
;
A
#
# COMPACT_ATOMS: atom_id res chain seq x y z
N MET A 1 -11.13 -14.76 -2.09
CA MET A 1 -10.18 -13.70 -2.50
C MET A 1 -10.53 -12.48 -1.66
N ALA A 2 -9.63 -12.05 -0.78
CA ALA A 2 -9.86 -10.94 0.15
C ALA A 2 -9.20 -9.66 -0.38
N PHE A 3 -9.73 -8.50 -0.01
CA PHE A 3 -9.29 -7.18 -0.47
C PHE A 3 -8.83 -6.31 0.69
N GLN A 4 -7.81 -5.48 0.51
CA GLN A 4 -7.26 -4.65 1.59
C GLN A 4 -7.64 -3.18 1.46
N VAL A 5 -7.96 -2.57 2.61
CA VAL A 5 -8.03 -1.12 2.80
C VAL A 5 -7.21 -0.77 4.03
N GLY A 6 -6.17 0.04 3.86
CA GLY A 6 -5.15 0.24 4.90
C GLY A 6 -4.48 -1.08 5.28
N SER A 7 -4.54 -1.46 6.56
CA SER A 7 -3.99 -2.73 7.08
C SER A 7 -5.03 -3.83 7.31
N THR A 8 -6.30 -3.60 6.95
CA THR A 8 -7.40 -4.54 7.20
C THR A 8 -7.84 -5.22 5.91
N CYS A 9 -8.13 -6.52 5.98
CA CYS A 9 -8.64 -7.30 4.86
C CYS A 9 -10.13 -7.62 4.99
N TYR A 10 -10.84 -7.48 3.88
CA TYR A 10 -12.28 -7.68 3.72
C TYR A 10 -12.54 -8.84 2.77
N ALA A 11 -13.67 -9.54 2.93
CA ALA A 11 -13.94 -10.74 2.16
C ALA A 11 -14.35 -10.42 0.72
N THR A 12 -14.97 -9.26 0.50
CA THR A 12 -15.47 -8.82 -0.82
C THR A 12 -14.94 -7.44 -1.23
N ALA A 13 -14.96 -7.15 -2.53
CA ALA A 13 -14.53 -5.85 -3.06
C ALA A 13 -15.49 -4.74 -2.62
N THR A 14 -16.78 -5.04 -2.50
CA THR A 14 -17.81 -4.11 -2.01
C THR A 14 -17.58 -3.75 -0.54
N GLU A 15 -17.25 -4.72 0.33
CA GLU A 15 -16.93 -4.43 1.74
C GLU A 15 -15.69 -3.54 1.86
N ALA A 16 -14.65 -3.80 1.05
CA ALA A 16 -13.48 -2.93 0.97
C ALA A 16 -13.86 -1.52 0.48
N ALA A 17 -14.70 -1.40 -0.56
CA ALA A 17 -15.18 -0.10 -1.04
C ALA A 17 -15.98 0.65 0.04
N GLN A 18 -16.81 -0.06 0.83
CA GLN A 18 -17.54 0.52 1.96
C GLN A 18 -16.61 1.02 3.06
N ALA A 19 -15.59 0.24 3.41
CA ALA A 19 -14.58 0.66 4.36
C ALA A 19 -13.85 1.92 3.87
N GLN A 20 -13.45 1.96 2.60
CA GLN A 20 -12.82 3.14 2.00
C GLN A 20 -13.78 4.34 1.93
N ALA A 21 -15.06 4.13 1.66
CA ALA A 21 -16.06 5.20 1.67
C ALA A 21 -16.22 5.82 3.07
N SER A 22 -16.22 4.98 4.10
CA SER A 22 -16.40 5.42 5.49
C SER A 22 -15.31 6.36 5.99
N THR A 23 -14.12 6.38 5.36
CA THR A 23 -13.06 7.32 5.74
C THR A 23 -13.36 8.75 5.30
N MET A 24 -14.24 8.93 4.31
CA MET A 24 -14.59 10.25 3.74
C MET A 24 -15.98 10.71 4.15
N VAL A 25 -16.91 9.78 4.40
CA VAL A 25 -18.29 10.12 4.81
C VAL A 25 -18.28 10.87 6.15
N GLY A 26 -19.00 11.99 6.20
CA GLY A 26 -19.07 12.88 7.36
C GLY A 26 -17.96 13.94 7.40
N ALA A 27 -16.96 13.87 6.52
CA ALA A 27 -15.97 14.93 6.39
C ALA A 27 -16.60 16.23 5.87
N ILE A 28 -16.05 17.37 6.31
CA ILE A 28 -16.37 18.68 5.77
C ILE A 28 -15.21 19.12 4.88
N VAL A 29 -15.49 19.33 3.59
CA VAL A 29 -14.50 19.73 2.59
C VAL A 29 -14.83 21.10 2.02
N GLY A 30 -13.80 21.94 1.86
CA GLY A 30 -13.95 23.24 1.21
C GLY A 30 -13.78 23.12 -0.31
N GLN A 31 -14.78 23.52 -1.07
CA GLN A 31 -14.69 23.66 -2.53
C GLN A 31 -15.30 25.00 -2.96
N GLY A 32 -14.60 25.74 -3.82
CA GLY A 32 -15.12 26.99 -4.37
C GLY A 32 -15.44 28.09 -3.33
N GLY A 33 -14.85 28.03 -2.13
CA GLY A 33 -15.13 28.97 -1.04
C GLY A 33 -16.31 28.58 -0.12
N THR A 34 -16.99 27.47 -0.40
CA THR A 34 -18.07 26.92 0.44
C THR A 34 -17.66 25.60 1.07
N ALA A 35 -18.12 25.38 2.30
CA ALA A 35 -17.96 24.09 2.99
C ALA A 35 -19.06 23.12 2.54
N HIS A 36 -18.70 21.86 2.29
CA HIS A 36 -19.62 20.79 1.92
C HIS A 36 -19.47 19.61 2.87
N THR A 37 -20.58 19.00 3.28
CA THR A 37 -20.57 17.69 3.96
C THR A 37 -20.54 16.58 2.92
N VAL A 38 -19.65 15.61 3.11
CA VAL A 38 -19.53 14.45 2.24
C VAL A 38 -20.44 13.32 2.73
N SER A 39 -21.28 12.79 1.86
CA SER A 39 -22.00 11.53 2.05
C SER A 39 -21.72 10.59 0.87
N ALA A 40 -21.90 9.29 1.06
CA ALA A 40 -21.83 8.30 -0.02
C ALA A 40 -23.26 7.85 -0.37
N THR A 41 -23.61 7.82 -1.65
CA THR A 41 -24.93 7.38 -2.13
C THR A 41 -24.90 5.98 -2.72
N THR A 42 -23.91 5.70 -3.56
CA THR A 42 -23.75 4.41 -4.22
C THR A 42 -22.34 3.91 -4.03
N ILE A 43 -22.19 2.65 -3.61
CA ILE A 43 -20.90 2.01 -3.35
C ILE A 43 -20.90 0.71 -4.13
N ASP A 44 -20.09 0.67 -5.18
CA ASP A 44 -19.90 -0.49 -6.05
C ASP A 44 -18.47 -1.02 -5.91
N GLU A 45 -18.20 -2.19 -6.51
CA GLU A 45 -16.88 -2.83 -6.47
C GLU A 45 -15.78 -2.03 -7.17
N THR A 46 -16.14 -1.12 -8.08
CA THR A 46 -15.21 -0.36 -8.93
C THR A 46 -15.35 1.15 -8.82
N SER A 47 -16.35 1.63 -8.07
CA SER A 47 -16.56 3.07 -7.89
C SER A 47 -17.33 3.39 -6.63
N ILE A 48 -17.08 4.59 -6.09
CA ILE A 48 -17.81 5.15 -4.95
C ILE A 48 -18.37 6.50 -5.38
N THR A 49 -19.70 6.64 -5.31
CA THR A 49 -20.38 7.90 -5.59
C THR A 49 -20.56 8.68 -4.30
N TYR A 50 -19.90 9.83 -4.23
CA TYR A 50 -20.03 10.79 -3.14
C TYR A 50 -20.96 11.94 -3.54
N VAL A 51 -21.68 12.45 -2.56
CA VAL A 51 -22.49 13.66 -2.65
C VAL A 51 -21.91 14.69 -1.69
N LEU A 52 -21.58 15.85 -2.23
CA LEU A 52 -21.08 16.99 -1.49
C LEU A 52 -22.22 18.00 -1.34
N SER A 53 -22.86 17.98 -0.18
CA SER A 53 -23.96 18.89 0.15
C SER A 53 -23.41 20.18 0.77
N PRO A 54 -23.67 21.37 0.19
CA PRO A 54 -23.18 22.62 0.77
C PRO A 54 -23.80 22.86 2.15
N VAL A 55 -22.96 23.22 3.14
CA VAL A 55 -23.41 23.49 4.51
C VAL A 55 -24.32 24.72 4.59
N GLY A 56 -24.09 25.71 3.71
CA GLY A 56 -24.93 26.91 3.61
C GLY A 56 -26.24 26.73 2.83
N GLY A 57 -26.57 25.50 2.40
CA GLY A 57 -27.65 25.22 1.46
C GLY A 57 -27.22 25.47 0.00
N GLY A 58 -27.90 24.79 -0.95
CA GLY A 58 -27.58 24.88 -2.38
C GLY A 58 -27.66 23.53 -3.09
N THR A 59 -27.25 23.49 -4.36
CA THR A 59 -27.21 22.26 -5.15
C THR A 59 -26.07 21.37 -4.70
N ALA A 60 -26.38 20.10 -4.40
CA ALA A 60 -25.37 19.12 -4.09
C ALA A 60 -24.56 18.75 -5.34
N ILE A 61 -23.27 18.49 -5.15
CA ILE A 61 -22.36 18.05 -6.21
C ILE A 61 -22.18 16.55 -6.09
N THR A 62 -22.38 15.81 -7.18
CA THR A 62 -22.10 14.38 -7.24
C THR A 62 -20.70 14.15 -7.79
N HIS A 63 -19.92 13.32 -7.12
CA HIS A 63 -18.58 12.91 -7.56
C HIS A 63 -18.52 11.39 -7.58
N VAL A 64 -18.26 10.81 -8.75
CA VAL A 64 -17.98 9.37 -8.90
C VAL A 64 -16.46 9.17 -8.82
N ALA A 65 -15.99 8.61 -7.71
CA ALA A 65 -14.59 8.28 -7.52
C ALA A 65 -14.33 6.84 -7.99
N PRO A 66 -13.38 6.61 -8.91
CA PRO A 66 -12.98 5.25 -9.28
C PRO A 66 -12.32 4.57 -8.08
N PHE A 67 -12.60 3.27 -7.91
CA PHE A 67 -12.04 2.44 -6.85
C PHE A 67 -11.42 1.19 -7.47
N THR A 68 -10.15 0.94 -7.18
CA THR A 68 -9.43 -0.27 -7.62
C THR A 68 -9.10 -1.10 -6.39
N PRO A 69 -9.86 -2.18 -6.11
CA PRO A 69 -9.64 -2.97 -4.93
C PRO A 69 -8.28 -3.68 -5.00
N GLN A 70 -7.48 -3.53 -3.94
CA GLN A 70 -6.18 -4.19 -3.85
C GLN A 70 -6.33 -5.57 -3.20
N PRO A 71 -5.63 -6.60 -3.69
CA PRO A 71 -5.63 -7.91 -3.04
C PRO A 71 -5.01 -7.81 -1.65
N CYS A 72 -5.59 -8.53 -0.68
CA CYS A 72 -5.05 -8.65 0.66
C CYS A 72 -3.69 -9.37 0.66
N ASN A 73 -2.75 -8.92 1.50
CA ASN A 73 -1.39 -9.46 1.60
C ASN A 73 -0.65 -9.44 0.26
N MET A 74 -0.49 -8.23 -0.30
CA MET A 74 0.24 -8.00 -1.55
C MET A 74 1.70 -8.54 -1.54
N LEU A 75 2.29 -8.75 -0.35
CA LEU A 75 3.47 -9.57 -0.16
C LEU A 75 3.06 -10.96 0.32
N GLN A 76 3.12 -11.94 -0.57
CA GLN A 76 2.98 -13.33 -0.20
C GLN A 76 4.30 -13.85 0.40
N LEU A 77 4.22 -14.99 1.09
CA LEU A 77 5.41 -15.67 1.64
C LEU A 77 6.47 -15.92 0.54
N GLU A 78 6.00 -16.24 -0.67
CA GLU A 78 6.84 -16.48 -1.85
C GLU A 78 7.62 -15.24 -2.26
N ASP A 79 6.98 -14.07 -2.25
CA ASP A 79 7.64 -12.79 -2.53
C ASP A 79 8.71 -12.49 -1.47
N GLY A 80 8.38 -12.71 -0.20
CA GLY A 80 9.33 -12.56 0.90
C GLY A 80 10.54 -13.49 0.78
N LEU A 81 10.31 -14.74 0.36
CA LEU A 81 11.38 -15.72 0.12
C LEU A 81 12.27 -15.32 -1.06
N SER A 82 11.68 -14.81 -2.15
CA SER A 82 12.43 -14.36 -3.32
C SER A 82 13.35 -13.19 -2.98
N ILE A 83 12.83 -12.18 -2.26
CA ILE A 83 13.59 -11.01 -1.82
C ILE A 83 14.68 -11.44 -0.82
N GLY A 84 14.34 -12.33 0.12
CA GLY A 84 15.29 -12.88 1.08
C GLY A 84 16.49 -13.55 0.41
N TRP A 85 16.25 -14.38 -0.61
CA TRP A 85 17.32 -15.03 -1.36
C TRP A 85 18.14 -14.08 -2.23
N MET A 86 17.55 -13.02 -2.78
CA MET A 86 18.30 -11.99 -3.50
C MET A 86 19.29 -11.29 -2.56
N VAL A 87 18.86 -10.92 -1.35
CA VAL A 87 19.73 -10.30 -0.35
C VAL A 87 20.81 -11.27 0.13
N ALA A 88 20.44 -12.52 0.43
CA ALA A 88 21.41 -13.55 0.83
C ALA A 88 22.45 -13.80 -0.27
N GLY A 89 22.01 -13.90 -1.53
CA GLY A 89 22.88 -14.08 -2.70
C GLY A 89 23.86 -12.93 -2.88
N ALA A 90 23.43 -11.68 -2.68
CA ALA A 90 24.31 -10.52 -2.75
C ALA A 90 25.43 -10.61 -1.71
N TRP A 91 25.10 -10.93 -0.45
CA TRP A 91 26.10 -11.06 0.62
C TRP A 91 27.06 -12.24 0.40
N ILE A 92 26.53 -13.39 -0.03
CA ILE A 92 27.35 -14.55 -0.39
C ILE A 92 28.30 -14.18 -1.53
N GLY A 93 27.80 -13.49 -2.57
CA GLY A 93 28.62 -13.03 -3.69
C GLY A 93 29.73 -12.07 -3.26
N THR A 94 29.41 -11.07 -2.45
CA THR A 94 30.41 -10.13 -1.90
C THR A 94 31.46 -10.87 -1.06
N TYR A 95 31.05 -11.79 -0.19
CA TYR A 95 31.98 -12.59 0.62
C TYR A 95 32.91 -13.41 -0.27
N CYS A 96 32.39 -14.09 -1.29
CA CYS A 96 33.20 -14.88 -2.22
C CYS A 96 34.21 -14.01 -2.98
N ILE A 97 33.82 -12.83 -3.45
CA ILE A 97 34.73 -11.90 -4.15
C ILE A 97 35.84 -11.43 -3.21
N LEU A 98 35.51 -11.03 -1.99
CA LEU A 98 36.49 -10.60 -0.99
C LEU A 98 37.45 -11.74 -0.61
N PHE A 99 36.91 -12.94 -0.43
CA PHE A 99 37.71 -14.13 -0.12
C PHE A 99 38.70 -14.45 -1.25
N LEU A 100 38.23 -14.47 -2.50
CA LEU A 100 39.09 -14.71 -3.67
C LEU A 100 40.13 -13.61 -3.84
N ALA A 101 39.75 -12.34 -3.67
CA ALA A 101 40.67 -11.21 -3.77
C ALA A 101 41.79 -11.30 -2.71
N ARG A 102 41.49 -11.75 -1.49
CA ARG A 102 42.49 -11.97 -0.43
C ARG A 102 43.37 -13.18 -0.68
N ALA A 103 42.79 -14.28 -1.15
CA ALA A 103 43.55 -15.48 -1.52
C ALA A 103 44.58 -15.17 -2.60
N LEU A 104 44.22 -14.36 -3.61
CA LEU A 104 45.13 -13.91 -4.67
C LEU A 104 46.20 -12.92 -4.17
N ARG A 105 45.93 -12.16 -3.10
CA ARG A 105 46.89 -11.24 -2.48
C ARG A 105 47.82 -11.92 -1.47
N GLY A 106 47.61 -13.21 -1.15
CA GLY A 106 48.42 -13.95 -0.20
C GLY A 106 48.13 -13.61 1.28
N GLU A 107 47.03 -12.93 1.57
CA GLU A 107 46.63 -12.50 2.92
C GLU A 107 45.79 -13.57 3.62
N THR A 108 46.38 -14.73 3.91
CA THR A 108 45.68 -15.87 4.56
C THR A 108 45.71 -15.81 6.10
N GLY A 109 46.16 -14.69 6.68
CA GLY A 109 46.14 -14.43 8.12
C GLY A 109 44.73 -14.14 8.63
N SER A 110 44.32 -14.90 9.65
CA SER A 110 43.00 -14.88 10.29
C SER A 110 42.69 -13.53 10.93
N ASP A 111 41.95 -12.67 10.24
CA ASP A 111 41.17 -11.60 10.89
C ASP A 111 39.95 -11.25 10.04
N TYR A 112 38.81 -11.86 10.38
CA TYR A 112 37.49 -11.54 9.84
C TYR A 112 36.93 -10.23 10.43
N GLY A 113 37.78 -9.22 10.66
CA GLY A 113 37.37 -7.91 11.15
C GLY A 113 36.68 -7.91 12.53
N ASN A 114 36.95 -8.92 13.37
CA ASN A 114 36.60 -8.90 14.79
C ASN A 114 37.80 -8.42 15.61
N THR A 115 37.99 -7.10 15.63
CA THR A 115 38.81 -6.38 16.61
C THR A 115 38.01 -5.21 17.12
#